data_AF-A0A970R5E0-F1
#
_entry.id   AF-A0A970R5E0-F1
#
_cell.length_a   1.000
_cell.length_b   1.000
_cell.length_c   1.000
_cell.angle_alpha   90.00
_cell.angle_beta   90.00
_cell.angle_gamma   90.00
#
_symmetry.space_group_name_H-M   'P 1'
#
loop_
_entity.id
_entity.type
_entity.pdbx_description
1 polymer ?
#
loop_
_entity_poly.entity_id
_entity_poly.type
_entity_poly.pdbx_seq_one_letter_code
_entity_poly.pdbx_strand_id
1 'polypeptide(L)'
;NVRADISIRINKTILRRIDEEINQMSSGQQVISINTSADYMVNQRLNIRLFFDKVINNPYVSSQYRNSTTNGGISLRFTLAQ
;
A
#
# COMPACT_ATOMS: atom_id res chain seq x y z
N ASN A 1 4.94 8.29 -19.14
CA ASN A 1 4.85 6.92 -18.57
C ASN A 1 3.79 6.90 -17.50
N VAL A 2 2.75 6.08 -17.66
CA VAL A 2 1.72 5.86 -16.64
C VAL A 2 1.90 4.45 -16.10
N ARG A 3 1.79 4.30 -14.79
CA ARG A 3 1.95 3.05 -14.06
C ARG A 3 0.83 2.94 -13.03
N ALA A 4 0.20 1.78 -12.98
CA ALA A 4 -0.78 1.44 -11.97
C ALA A 4 -0.48 0.04 -11.46
N ASP A 5 -0.17 -0.06 -10.17
CA ASP A 5 0.18 -1.29 -9.48
C ASP A 5 -0.86 -1.54 -8.39
N ILE A 6 -1.49 -2.72 -8.42
CA ILE A 6 -2.46 -3.15 -7.41
C ILE A 6 -1.85 -4.35 -6.69
N SER A 7 -1.84 -4.30 -5.35
CA SER A 7 -1.29 -5.33 -4.50
C SER A 7 -2.26 -5.71 -3.40
N ILE A 8 -2.42 -7.01 -3.18
CA ILE A 8 -3.24 -7.57 -2.11
C ILE A 8 -2.35 -8.51 -1.32
N ARG A 9 -2.21 -8.24 -0.02
CA ARG A 9 -1.44 -9.04 0.91
C ARG A 9 -2.35 -9.52 2.02
N ILE A 10 -2.37 -10.82 2.25
CA ILE A 10 -3.14 -11.45 3.33
C ILE A 10 -2.16 -12.18 4.22
N ASN A 11 -2.00 -11.69 5.45
CA ASN A 11 -1.21 -12.36 6.48
C ASN A 11 -2.18 -12.96 7.50
N LYS A 12 -2.11 -14.27 7.74
CA LYS A 12 -2.95 -14.95 8.73
C LYS A 12 -2.11 -15.93 9.53
N THR A 13 -2.10 -15.74 10.85
CA THR A 13 -1.43 -16.60 11.83
C THR A 13 -2.50 -17.26 12.69
N ILE A 14 -2.57 -18.59 12.63
CA ILE A 14 -3.51 -19.41 13.39
C ILE A 14 -2.71 -20.17 14.44
N LEU A 15 -3.10 -20.07 15.70
CA LEU A 15 -2.61 -20.96 16.75
C LEU A 15 -3.55 -22.16 16.83
N ARG A 16 -2.99 -23.37 16.75
CA ARG A 16 -3.74 -24.63 16.81
C ARG A 16 -3.34 -25.39 18.06
N ARG A 17 -4.30 -25.75 18.90
CA ARG A 17 -4.12 -26.69 20.00
C ARG A 17 -4.71 -28.03 19.56
N ILE A 18 -3.88 -29.08 19.55
CA ILE A 18 -4.27 -30.41 19.05
C ILE A 18 -5.20 -31.11 20.06
N ASP A 19 -5.12 -30.70 21.32
CA ASP A 19 -5.75 -31.36 22.47
C ASP A 19 -7.22 -30.93 22.66
N GLU A 20 -7.59 -29.71 22.24
CA GLU A 20 -8.91 -29.11 22.49
C GLU A 20 -9.70 -28.80 21.21
N GLU A 21 -9.16 -29.08 20.01
CA GLU A 21 -9.80 -28.77 18.70
C GLU A 21 -10.19 -27.27 18.49
N ILE A 22 -9.64 -26.36 19.30
CA ILE A 22 -9.92 -24.92 19.23
C ILE A 22 -8.93 -24.24 18.29
N ASN A 23 -9.44 -23.62 17.22
CA ASN A 23 -8.65 -22.79 16.31
C ASN A 23 -8.74 -21.32 16.72
N GLN A 24 -7.77 -20.81 17.50
CA GLN A 24 -7.73 -19.39 17.86
C GLN A 24 -6.94 -18.60 16.80
N MET A 25 -7.61 -17.65 16.14
CA MET A 25 -6.93 -16.64 15.32
C MET A 25 -6.13 -15.72 16.26
N SER A 26 -4.80 -15.83 16.23
CA SER A 26 -3.92 -15.07 17.12
C SER A 26 -3.46 -13.74 16.51
N SER A 27 -3.24 -13.69 15.20
CA SER A 27 -2.80 -12.49 14.49
C SER A 27 -3.10 -12.62 13.01
N GLY A 28 -3.47 -11.53 12.37
CA GLY A 28 -3.70 -11.52 10.93
C GLY A 28 -4.14 -10.16 10.44
N GLN A 29 -3.76 -9.83 9.22
CA GLN A 29 -4.07 -8.55 8.60
C GLN A 29 -4.12 -8.69 7.08
N GLN A 30 -5.16 -8.12 6.50
CA GLN A 30 -5.28 -7.91 5.06
C GLN A 30 -4.84 -6.49 4.74
N VAL A 31 -3.88 -6.35 3.83
CA VAL A 31 -3.39 -5.08 3.32
C VAL A 31 -3.69 -5.02 1.83
N ILE A 32 -4.43 -4.01 1.42
CA ILE A 32 -4.73 -3.71 0.02
C ILE A 32 -4.02 -2.42 -0.31
N SER A 33 -3.15 -2.44 -1.30
CA SER A 33 -2.37 -1.29 -1.76
C SER A 33 -2.64 -1.02 -3.22
N ILE A 34 -2.98 0.23 -3.55
CA ILE A 34 -3.18 0.72 -4.89
C ILE A 34 -2.16 1.85 -5.08
N ASN A 35 -1.22 1.68 -6.01
CA ASN A 35 -0.21 2.68 -6.31
C ASN A 35 -0.35 3.09 -7.77
N THR A 36 -0.65 4.35 -8.01
CA THR A 36 -0.81 4.90 -9.36
C THR A 36 0.16 6.06 -9.51
N SER A 37 0.98 6.02 -10.55
CA SER A 37 1.89 7.11 -10.88
C SER A 37 1.84 7.45 -12.36
N ALA A 38 1.97 8.72 -12.68
CA ALA A 38 2.08 9.21 -14.04
C ALA A 38 3.25 10.19 -14.13
N ASP A 39 4.28 9.78 -14.84
CA ASP A 39 5.47 10.57 -15.15
C ASP A 39 5.35 11.18 -16.55
N TYR A 40 5.49 12.49 -16.64
CA TYR A 40 5.58 13.23 -17.89
C TYR A 40 6.87 14.06 -17.91
N MET A 41 7.73 13.79 -18.90
CA MET A 41 8.89 14.64 -19.16
C MET A 41 8.45 15.75 -20.10
N VAL A 42 8.42 16.98 -19.58
CA VAL A 42 8.13 18.16 -20.39
C VAL A 42 9.36 18.48 -21.23
N ASN A 43 10.51 18.66 -20.55
CA ASN A 43 11.80 18.95 -21.16
C ASN A 43 12.90 18.11 -20.49
N GLN A 44 14.13 18.11 -21.03
CA GLN A 44 15.29 17.45 -20.41
C GLN A 44 15.59 17.95 -18.98
N ARG A 45 15.11 19.14 -18.63
CA ARG A 45 15.29 19.79 -17.33
C ARG A 45 14.03 19.79 -16.45
N LEU A 46 12.85 19.40 -16.97
CA LEU A 46 11.58 19.49 -16.24
C LEU A 46 10.81 18.17 -16.34
N ASN A 47 10.61 17.53 -15.19
CA ASN A 47 9.79 16.33 -15.04
C ASN A 47 8.62 16.59 -14.08
N ILE A 48 7.44 16.18 -14.51
CA ILE A 48 6.21 16.23 -13.72
C ILE A 48 5.83 14.79 -13.39
N ARG A 49 5.59 14.51 -12.11
CA ARG A 49 5.09 13.23 -11.62
C ARG A 49 3.81 13.45 -10.82
N LEU A 50 2.74 12.80 -11.23
CA LEU A 50 1.54 12.63 -10.42
C LEU A 50 1.65 11.29 -9.71
N PHE A 51 1.33 11.25 -8.42
CA PHE A 51 1.29 10.00 -7.67
C PHE A 51 0.05 9.94 -6.77
N PHE A 52 -0.49 8.74 -6.65
CA PHE A 52 -1.64 8.43 -5.82
C PHE A 52 -1.48 7.01 -5.27
N ASP A 53 -1.23 6.93 -3.98
CA ASP A 53 -1.02 5.70 -3.25
C ASP A 53 -2.09 5.56 -2.17
N LYS A 54 -2.83 4.46 -2.20
CA LYS A 54 -3.86 4.15 -1.21
C LYS A 54 -3.58 2.80 -0.59
N VAL A 55 -3.39 2.78 0.73
CA VAL A 55 -3.13 1.56 1.50
C VAL A 55 -4.23 1.40 2.54
N ILE A 56 -5.05 0.37 2.35
CA ILE A 56 -6.11 -0.03 3.27
C ILE A 56 -5.61 -1.22 4.06
N ASN A 57 -5.70 -1.10 5.37
CA ASN A 57 -5.24 -2.09 6.31
C ASN A 57 -6.42 -2.57 7.17
N ASN A 58 -6.82 -3.83 6.97
CA ASN A 58 -7.92 -4.48 7.66
C ASN A 58 -7.40 -5.65 8.52
N PRO A 59 -7.20 -5.45 9.84
CA PRO A 59 -6.79 -6.52 10.74
C PRO A 59 -7.92 -7.53 10.97
N TYR A 60 -7.56 -8.81 11.09
CA TYR A 60 -8.47 -9.91 11.43
C TYR A 60 -8.60 -10.13 12.94
N VAL A 61 -7.73 -9.50 13.73
CA VAL A 61 -7.77 -9.55 15.19
C VAL A 61 -8.42 -8.30 15.76
N SER A 62 -9.27 -8.49 16.76
CA SER A 62 -10.01 -7.42 17.46
C SER A 62 -9.12 -6.51 18.32
N SER A 63 -7.83 -6.83 18.48
CA SER A 63 -6.85 -5.99 19.16
C SER A 63 -6.26 -4.86 18.29
N GLN A 64 -6.54 -4.87 16.98
CA GLN A 64 -5.97 -3.92 16.02
C GLN A 64 -7.11 -3.18 15.30
N TYR A 65 -6.91 -1.88 15.05
CA TYR A 65 -7.90 -1.05 14.37
C TYR A 65 -7.68 -1.01 12.86
N ARG A 66 -8.77 -0.92 12.09
CA ARG A 66 -8.71 -0.69 10.65
C ARG A 66 -8.10 0.69 10.38
N ASN A 67 -7.11 0.74 9.50
CA ASN A 67 -6.50 1.99 9.04
C ASN A 67 -6.60 2.08 7.51
N SER A 68 -6.70 3.30 6.98
CA SER A 68 -6.63 3.57 5.56
C SER A 68 -5.79 4.83 5.35
N THR A 69 -4.58 4.66 4.83
CA THR A 69 -3.70 5.77 4.47
C THR A 69 -3.87 6.07 2.99
N THR A 70 -4.20 7.33 2.67
CA THR A 70 -4.27 7.81 1.29
C THR A 70 -3.23 8.92 1.13
N ASN A 71 -2.27 8.70 0.26
CA ASN A 71 -1.23 9.66 -0.09
C ASN A 71 -1.43 10.04 -1.55
N GLY A 72 -1.55 11.32 -1.84
CA GLY A 72 -1.67 11.81 -3.20
C GLY A 72 -0.97 13.14 -3.33
N GLY A 73 -0.36 13.38 -4.49
CA GLY A 73 0.34 14.62 -4.72
C GLY A 73 0.89 14.77 -6.13
N ILE A 74 1.41 15.96 -6.37
CA ILE A 74 2.11 16.34 -7.60
C ILE A 74 3.55 16.63 -7.22
N SER A 75 4.48 16.00 -7.90
CA SER A 75 5.92 16.21 -7.76
C SER A 75 6.45 16.88 -9.01
N LEU A 76 7.06 18.06 -8.82
CA LEU A 76 7.75 18.81 -9.86
C LEU A 76 9.25 18.69 -9.60
N ARG A 77 9.99 18.15 -10.57
CA ARG A 77 11.44 18.02 -10.49
C ARG A 77 12.09 18.82 -11.60
N PHE A 78 12.89 19.79 -11.17
CA PHE A 78 13.69 20.62 -12.06
C PHE A 78 15.17 20.26 -11.91
N THR A 79 15.85 20.03 -13.02
CA THR A 79 17.27 19.68 -13.04
C THR A 79 18.05 20.80 -13.72
N LEU A 80 18.87 21.52 -12.95
CA LEU A 80 19.82 22.50 -13.47
C LEU A 80 21.07 21.75 -13.96
N ALA A 81 20.96 21.11 -15.12
CA ALA A 81 22.15 20.71 -15.86
C ALA A 81 22.67 21.93 -16.62
N GLN A 82 23.88 22.37 -16.22
CA GLN A 82 24.65 23.51 -16.71
C GLN A 82 24.66 23.60 -18.23
#